data_AF-A0A960NZS7-F1
#
_entry.id   AF-A0A960NZS7-F1
#
_cell.length_a   1.000
_cell.length_b   1.000
_cell.length_c   1.000
_cell.angle_alpha   90.00
_cell.angle_beta   90.00
_cell.angle_gamma   90.00
#
_symmetry.space_group_name_H-M   'P 1'
#
loop_
_entity.id
_entity.type
_entity.pdbx_description
1 polymer ?
#
loop_
_entity_poly.entity_id
_entity_poly.type
_entity_poly.pdbx_seq_one_letter_code
_entity_poly.pdbx_strand_id
1 'polypeptide(L)'
;CWGSNAWGQLGDGSVATGRRPVRWLGKSAPRPRPPLAASSVAPLRGLDVSYHSGHVDWAAAVARGDRFGLTLATAGVDFCDPFFFDHWEGMRQAGLVRGAYHFFVADDDAEEQAHHFLAQVPFEPGDLLPVVDIESRKRPVPDLPARLRRFLDVVERSIGARPIIYTGPTFWRANMTAEFGDYPLWIAEYDVDAPQVPEGWKQWHLWQWRGNAELPEIAPVVDLNRVHPDVELGRLLIPPTDGTAGTGPAADRVAAPVPIDHHVHLLGSGLLRDWKRAGARFSRDDAAYESADALLVPQAGAPARAEHVVLVPMAHLYGNSEFRGALGLSPEAELAGARAENDHVAREAARHPGRAVALCSISVLRPWAWDEIRRCRGELGVAGLKLHLASSEVDLRETAHLDRLEEVAAWAEREGVPLLIHLDTQRRGTEVEDVARFARRVLGPHPRLIVSIAHLGGSGGYGAWTRSVFRTLLDWLEERRAAGDARAEVYFDVSAVLLEEESEGVPPTTVEEAATLATDLRRAGFDRLLLGSDYPVFDPVRTLELLAERAGLSSDELLALRANRLPSLFDR
;
A
#
# COMPACT_ATOMS: atom_id res chain seq x y z
N CYS A 1 -16.69 1.17 1.11
CA CYS A 1 -17.69 0.40 1.85
C CYS A 1 -17.26 0.09 3.31
N TRP A 2 -16.03 0.37 3.73
CA TRP A 2 -15.59 0.22 5.13
C TRP A 2 -15.90 1.44 5.99
N GLY A 3 -17.17 1.84 6.02
CA GLY A 3 -17.64 3.02 6.75
C GLY A 3 -19.04 2.84 7.32
N SER A 4 -19.13 3.00 8.65
CA SER A 4 -20.33 3.10 9.49
C SER A 4 -21.27 1.89 9.59
N ASN A 5 -21.08 1.06 10.61
CA ASN A 5 -22.18 0.36 11.29
C ASN A 5 -22.29 0.91 12.72
N ALA A 6 -23.13 1.93 12.87
CA ALA A 6 -23.49 2.54 14.14
C ALA A 6 -24.80 1.93 14.69
N TRP A 7 -24.71 0.77 15.36
CA TRP A 7 -25.68 0.22 16.33
C TRP A 7 -24.87 -0.80 17.18
N GLY A 8 -24.69 -0.75 18.51
CA GLY A 8 -25.57 -0.32 19.58
C GLY A 8 -25.88 -1.53 20.48
N GLN A 9 -25.15 -1.66 21.60
CA GLN A 9 -25.43 -2.50 22.79
C GLN A 9 -25.10 -4.01 22.75
N LEU A 10 -24.00 -4.39 23.42
CA LEU A 10 -23.86 -5.69 24.07
C LEU A 10 -24.46 -5.57 25.49
N GLY A 11 -25.71 -6.03 25.62
CA GLY A 11 -26.34 -6.36 26.90
C GLY A 11 -25.99 -7.78 27.34
N ASP A 12 -25.96 -7.95 28.64
CA ASP A 12 -25.52 -9.09 29.43
C ASP A 12 -26.31 -10.39 29.24
N GLY A 13 -25.64 -11.52 29.54
CA GLY A 13 -26.24 -12.85 29.48
C GLY A 13 -27.16 -13.17 30.65
N SER A 14 -28.22 -13.96 30.39
CA SER A 14 -28.66 -15.05 31.28
C SER A 14 -29.81 -15.92 30.72
N VAL A 15 -29.57 -17.23 30.74
CA VAL A 15 -30.43 -18.36 31.18
C VAL A 15 -31.74 -18.74 30.43
N ALA A 16 -31.61 -19.81 29.63
CA ALA A 16 -32.26 -21.14 29.69
C ALA A 16 -33.80 -21.40 29.61
N THR A 17 -34.06 -22.50 28.87
CA THR A 17 -35.07 -23.58 29.01
C THR A 17 -36.35 -23.57 28.15
N GLY A 18 -36.63 -24.71 27.48
CA GLY A 18 -38.03 -25.12 27.20
C GLY A 18 -38.36 -25.96 25.95
N ARG A 19 -38.10 -27.28 25.99
CA ARG A 19 -38.89 -28.45 25.47
C ARG A 19 -39.44 -28.54 24.01
N ARG A 20 -39.14 -29.70 23.39
CA ARG A 20 -39.66 -30.35 22.13
C ARG A 20 -41.12 -30.91 22.28
N PRO A 21 -41.71 -31.79 21.39
CA PRO A 21 -41.45 -32.25 19.98
C PRO A 21 -42.75 -32.35 19.09
N VAL A 22 -42.70 -32.87 17.84
CA VAL A 22 -43.53 -34.00 17.29
C VAL A 22 -42.97 -34.51 15.92
N ARG A 23 -42.98 -35.85 15.73
CA ARG A 23 -42.68 -36.64 14.51
C ARG A 23 -43.98 -37.10 13.81
N TRP A 24 -43.98 -37.36 12.48
CA TRP A 24 -44.28 -38.71 11.93
C TRP A 24 -43.98 -38.92 10.42
N LEU A 25 -43.74 -40.20 10.08
CA LEU A 25 -43.24 -40.82 8.84
C LEU A 25 -44.23 -40.98 7.66
N GLY A 26 -43.70 -41.24 6.45
CA GLY A 26 -44.42 -42.00 5.40
C GLY A 26 -43.63 -42.43 4.13
N LYS A 27 -43.15 -43.69 4.13
CA LYS A 27 -43.06 -44.76 3.06
C LYS A 27 -42.38 -44.56 1.68
N SER A 28 -41.57 -45.58 1.32
CA SER A 28 -40.80 -45.83 0.07
C SER A 28 -41.49 -46.81 -0.91
N ALA A 29 -41.35 -46.71 -2.25
CA ALA A 29 -40.48 -47.49 -3.19
C ALA A 29 -41.12 -47.46 -4.63
N PRO A 30 -40.51 -47.87 -5.79
CA PRO A 30 -39.22 -48.57 -6.05
C PRO A 30 -38.29 -47.95 -7.14
N ARG A 31 -37.06 -48.49 -7.29
CA ARG A 31 -36.02 -48.07 -8.27
C ARG A 31 -36.01 -48.93 -9.55
N PRO A 32 -35.63 -48.37 -10.72
CA PRO A 32 -34.90 -49.05 -11.78
C PRO A 32 -33.38 -48.74 -11.77
N ARG A 33 -32.55 -49.59 -12.39
CA ARG A 33 -31.07 -49.49 -12.54
C ARG A 33 -30.70 -49.50 -14.04
N PRO A 34 -29.48 -49.09 -14.46
CA PRO A 34 -29.17 -47.76 -15.00
C PRO A 34 -28.60 -47.80 -16.45
N PRO A 35 -28.44 -46.65 -17.15
CA PRO A 35 -27.40 -46.53 -18.17
C PRO A 35 -26.09 -45.98 -17.58
N LEU A 36 -25.02 -46.25 -18.32
CA LEU A 36 -23.60 -46.19 -17.97
C LEU A 36 -23.14 -45.01 -17.09
N ALA A 37 -22.25 -45.34 -16.16
CA ALA A 37 -21.66 -44.46 -15.17
C ALA A 37 -20.96 -43.24 -15.77
N ALA A 38 -21.55 -42.06 -15.56
CA ALA A 38 -20.79 -40.87 -15.25
C ALA A 38 -20.44 -40.91 -13.76
N SER A 39 -19.19 -40.60 -13.42
CA SER A 39 -18.68 -40.54 -12.05
C SER A 39 -19.64 -39.77 -11.14
N SER A 40 -20.26 -40.44 -10.16
CA SER A 40 -21.37 -39.90 -9.38
C SER A 40 -20.89 -39.05 -8.19
N VAL A 41 -20.17 -37.97 -8.47
CA VAL A 41 -19.98 -36.90 -7.49
C VAL A 41 -21.12 -35.91 -7.72
N ALA A 42 -21.97 -35.71 -6.71
CA ALA A 42 -23.00 -34.67 -6.79
C ALA A 42 -22.32 -33.32 -7.06
N PRO A 43 -22.87 -32.46 -7.95
CA PRO A 43 -22.24 -31.21 -8.29
C PRO A 43 -22.08 -30.34 -7.03
N LEU A 44 -20.92 -29.71 -6.90
CA LEU A 44 -20.60 -28.86 -5.75
C LEU A 44 -21.51 -27.64 -5.76
N ARG A 45 -22.19 -27.37 -4.64
CA ARG A 45 -23.23 -26.34 -4.52
C ARG A 45 -22.74 -25.11 -3.77
N GLY A 46 -23.35 -23.98 -4.10
CA GLY A 46 -23.21 -22.72 -3.40
C GLY A 46 -24.45 -21.86 -3.59
N LEU A 47 -24.38 -20.65 -3.07
CA LEU A 47 -25.45 -19.65 -3.19
C LEU A 47 -24.85 -18.27 -3.45
N ASP A 48 -25.61 -17.39 -4.08
CA ASP A 48 -25.25 -15.98 -4.18
C ASP A 48 -26.30 -15.07 -3.54
N VAL A 49 -25.82 -13.94 -3.02
CA VAL A 49 -26.58 -13.00 -2.19
C VAL A 49 -26.24 -11.55 -2.53
N SER A 50 -27.15 -10.66 -2.18
CA SER A 50 -26.96 -9.21 -2.23
C SER A 50 -27.72 -8.56 -1.08
N TYR A 51 -27.82 -7.24 -1.05
CA TYR A 51 -28.65 -6.50 -0.10
C TYR A 51 -30.11 -6.94 -0.08
N HIS A 52 -30.62 -7.60 -1.15
CA HIS A 52 -31.95 -8.20 -1.18
C HIS A 52 -32.09 -9.40 -0.22
N SER A 53 -30.98 -10.08 0.08
CA SER A 53 -30.93 -11.22 1.00
C SER A 53 -30.92 -10.78 2.47
N GLY A 54 -30.48 -9.55 2.77
CA GLY A 54 -30.39 -9.05 4.14
C GLY A 54 -29.38 -9.85 4.96
N HIS A 55 -29.74 -10.28 6.17
CA HIS A 55 -28.85 -11.10 6.99
C HIS A 55 -28.90 -12.58 6.59
N VAL A 56 -27.75 -13.25 6.54
CA VAL A 56 -27.61 -14.63 6.06
C VAL A 56 -27.01 -15.53 7.16
N ASP A 57 -27.66 -16.66 7.45
CA ASP A 57 -27.12 -17.72 8.30
C ASP A 57 -26.21 -18.65 7.46
N TRP A 58 -24.93 -18.33 7.45
CA TRP A 58 -23.91 -19.09 6.73
C TRP A 58 -23.67 -20.49 7.32
N ALA A 59 -23.94 -20.70 8.61
CA ALA A 59 -23.82 -22.02 9.24
C ALA A 59 -24.94 -22.95 8.75
N ALA A 60 -26.16 -22.43 8.59
CA ALA A 60 -27.26 -23.16 7.97
C ALA A 60 -26.95 -23.52 6.50
N ALA A 61 -26.32 -22.62 5.74
CA ALA A 61 -25.86 -22.91 4.37
C ALA A 61 -24.84 -24.07 4.34
N VAL A 62 -23.83 -24.04 5.21
CA VAL A 62 -22.87 -25.14 5.35
C VAL A 62 -23.56 -26.46 5.72
N ALA A 63 -24.52 -26.42 6.64
CA ALA A 63 -25.30 -27.59 7.08
C ALA A 63 -26.18 -28.17 5.96
N ARG A 64 -26.69 -27.32 5.06
CA ARG A 64 -27.39 -27.73 3.82
C ARG A 64 -26.46 -28.42 2.82
N GLY A 65 -25.15 -28.21 2.97
CA GLY A 65 -24.09 -28.80 2.15
C GLY A 65 -23.51 -27.85 1.12
N ASP A 66 -23.66 -26.54 1.31
CA ASP A 66 -22.97 -25.54 0.49
C ASP A 66 -21.48 -25.48 0.80
N ARG A 67 -20.70 -25.10 -0.21
CA ARG A 67 -19.22 -25.09 -0.15
C ARG A 67 -18.60 -23.79 -0.62
N PHE A 68 -19.37 -22.97 -1.34
CA PHE A 68 -18.98 -21.61 -1.69
C PHE A 68 -20.18 -20.68 -1.59
N GLY A 69 -19.91 -19.38 -1.49
CA GLY A 69 -20.90 -18.34 -1.66
C GLY A 69 -20.35 -17.16 -2.46
N LEU A 70 -21.22 -16.41 -3.13
CA LEU A 70 -20.89 -15.16 -3.81
C LEU A 70 -21.73 -14.02 -3.24
N THR A 71 -21.17 -12.83 -3.08
CA THR A 71 -21.93 -11.64 -2.63
C THR A 71 -21.74 -10.46 -3.57
N LEU A 72 -22.79 -9.69 -3.79
CA LEU A 72 -22.67 -8.39 -4.45
C LEU A 72 -21.76 -7.50 -3.61
N ALA A 73 -20.77 -6.89 -4.24
CA ALA A 73 -19.88 -5.93 -3.58
C ALA A 73 -20.17 -4.51 -4.03
N THR A 74 -20.25 -4.31 -5.35
CA THR A 74 -20.32 -2.98 -5.97
C THR A 74 -21.18 -3.02 -7.23
N ALA A 75 -21.70 -1.86 -7.63
CA ALA A 75 -22.38 -1.67 -8.91
C ALA A 75 -22.00 -0.30 -9.48
N GLY A 76 -21.69 -0.21 -10.77
CA GLY A 76 -21.28 1.07 -11.36
C GLY A 76 -20.06 1.67 -10.64
N VAL A 77 -19.91 2.98 -10.69
CA VAL A 77 -18.72 3.66 -10.15
C VAL A 77 -18.82 4.05 -8.66
N ASP A 78 -20.00 3.95 -8.05
CA ASP A 78 -20.26 4.54 -6.73
C ASP A 78 -21.07 3.66 -5.75
N PHE A 79 -21.83 2.67 -6.23
CA PHE A 79 -22.65 1.85 -5.34
C PHE A 79 -21.81 0.81 -4.60
N CYS A 80 -22.05 0.72 -3.29
CA CYS A 80 -21.57 -0.31 -2.38
C CYS A 80 -22.77 -1.10 -1.85
N ASP A 81 -22.71 -2.42 -1.88
CA ASP A 81 -23.72 -3.23 -1.19
C ASP A 81 -23.57 -3.05 0.34
N PRO A 82 -24.62 -2.59 1.06
CA PRO A 82 -24.54 -2.34 2.50
C PRO A 82 -24.33 -3.62 3.34
N PHE A 83 -24.63 -4.80 2.81
CA PHE A 83 -24.40 -6.09 3.49
C PHE A 83 -23.13 -6.80 3.03
N PHE A 84 -22.36 -6.22 2.10
CA PHE A 84 -21.15 -6.85 1.53
C PHE A 84 -20.21 -7.37 2.63
N PHE A 85 -19.85 -6.53 3.59
CA PHE A 85 -18.90 -6.90 4.64
C PHE A 85 -19.41 -8.06 5.51
N ASP A 86 -20.68 -7.99 5.93
CA ASP A 86 -21.30 -9.02 6.76
C ASP A 86 -21.37 -10.37 6.02
N HIS A 87 -21.68 -10.35 4.72
CA HIS A 87 -21.66 -11.55 3.88
C HIS A 87 -20.24 -12.08 3.67
N TRP A 88 -19.31 -11.20 3.33
CA TRP A 88 -17.92 -11.53 3.02
C TRP A 88 -17.23 -12.21 4.20
N GLU A 89 -17.35 -11.63 5.39
CA GLU A 89 -16.77 -12.20 6.61
C GLU A 89 -17.57 -13.40 7.14
N GLY A 90 -18.89 -13.38 7.01
CA GLY A 90 -19.74 -14.49 7.41
C GLY A 90 -19.41 -15.79 6.65
N MET A 91 -19.17 -15.70 5.34
CA MET A 91 -18.71 -16.84 4.54
C MET A 91 -17.35 -17.38 5.01
N ARG A 92 -16.38 -16.49 5.28
CA ARG A 92 -15.06 -16.89 5.77
C ARG A 92 -15.16 -17.60 7.11
N GLN A 93 -15.93 -17.05 8.05
CA GLN A 93 -16.11 -17.62 9.39
C GLN A 93 -16.81 -18.99 9.36
N ALA A 94 -17.74 -19.19 8.43
CA ALA A 94 -18.41 -20.49 8.23
C ALA A 94 -17.54 -21.52 7.49
N GLY A 95 -16.37 -21.12 6.96
CA GLY A 95 -15.49 -22.00 6.19
C GLY A 95 -15.96 -22.27 4.76
N LEU A 96 -16.77 -21.38 4.19
CA LEU A 96 -17.12 -21.40 2.77
C LEU A 96 -16.03 -20.72 1.95
N VAL A 97 -15.82 -21.20 0.72
CA VAL A 97 -15.09 -20.42 -0.28
C VAL A 97 -15.94 -19.19 -0.61
N ARG A 98 -15.40 -17.99 -0.37
CA ARG A 98 -16.11 -16.74 -0.64
C ARG A 98 -15.77 -16.19 -2.02
N GLY A 99 -16.73 -15.53 -2.63
CA GLY A 99 -16.61 -14.83 -3.90
C GLY A 99 -17.38 -13.52 -3.86
N ALA A 100 -16.97 -12.58 -4.71
CA ALA A 100 -17.63 -11.29 -4.82
C ALA A 100 -17.90 -10.98 -6.29
N TYR A 101 -19.00 -10.28 -6.55
CA TYR A 101 -19.35 -9.83 -7.89
C TYR A 101 -19.62 -8.33 -7.94
N HIS A 102 -19.33 -7.77 -9.11
CA HIS A 102 -19.60 -6.39 -9.49
C HIS A 102 -20.70 -6.36 -10.55
N PHE A 103 -21.77 -5.61 -10.29
CA PHE A 103 -22.82 -5.40 -11.28
C PHE A 103 -22.42 -4.30 -12.27
N PHE A 104 -22.17 -4.69 -13.53
CA PHE A 104 -21.65 -3.83 -14.58
C PHE A 104 -22.73 -2.90 -15.13
N VAL A 105 -22.60 -1.60 -14.86
CA VAL A 105 -23.45 -0.55 -15.40
C VAL A 105 -22.86 -0.09 -16.73
N ALA A 106 -23.47 -0.53 -17.84
CA ALA A 106 -22.93 -0.32 -19.18
C ALA A 106 -22.74 1.15 -19.60
N ASP A 107 -23.53 2.07 -19.02
CA ASP A 107 -23.42 3.51 -19.29
C ASP A 107 -22.23 4.17 -18.57
N ASP A 108 -21.69 3.54 -17.52
CA ASP A 108 -20.59 4.07 -16.71
C ASP A 108 -19.22 3.77 -17.35
N ASP A 109 -18.16 4.41 -16.84
CA ASP A 109 -16.80 4.09 -17.26
C ASP A 109 -16.38 2.70 -16.76
N ALA A 110 -15.74 1.93 -17.63
CA ALA A 110 -15.42 0.52 -17.35
C ALA A 110 -14.18 0.36 -16.46
N GLU A 111 -13.21 1.26 -16.55
CA GLU A 111 -12.00 1.20 -15.73
C GLU A 111 -12.28 1.73 -14.33
N GLU A 112 -13.06 2.82 -14.21
CA GLU A 112 -13.53 3.32 -12.90
C GLU A 112 -14.35 2.27 -12.15
N GLN A 113 -15.24 1.53 -12.84
CA GLN A 113 -15.97 0.40 -12.27
C GLN A 113 -15.05 -0.70 -11.75
N ALA A 114 -14.03 -1.08 -12.53
CA ALA A 114 -13.07 -2.09 -12.12
C ALA A 114 -12.24 -1.63 -10.91
N HIS A 115 -11.78 -0.38 -10.89
CA HIS A 115 -11.07 0.20 -9.76
C HIS A 115 -11.94 0.29 -8.52
N HIS A 116 -13.20 0.71 -8.66
CA HIS A 116 -14.16 0.71 -7.56
C HIS A 116 -14.32 -0.70 -6.99
N PHE A 117 -14.58 -1.71 -7.84
CA PHE A 117 -14.72 -3.09 -7.40
C PHE A 117 -13.50 -3.61 -6.64
N LEU A 118 -12.30 -3.44 -7.22
CA LEU A 118 -11.03 -3.88 -6.62
C LEU A 118 -10.69 -3.13 -5.33
N ALA A 119 -11.11 -1.87 -5.19
CA ALA A 119 -10.91 -1.10 -3.97
C ALA A 119 -11.82 -1.55 -2.82
N GLN A 120 -12.98 -2.16 -3.11
CA GLN A 120 -13.93 -2.58 -2.09
C GLN A 120 -13.74 -4.01 -1.62
N VAL A 121 -13.23 -4.89 -2.47
CA VAL A 121 -13.11 -6.33 -2.15
C VAL A 121 -11.65 -6.70 -1.87
N PRO A 122 -11.31 -7.12 -0.64
CA PRO A 122 -9.98 -7.58 -0.31
C PRO A 122 -9.78 -9.03 -0.77
N PHE A 123 -9.61 -9.23 -2.08
CA PHE A 123 -9.40 -10.56 -2.66
C PHE A 123 -8.10 -11.20 -2.18
N GLU A 124 -8.17 -12.47 -1.79
CA GLU A 124 -7.03 -13.27 -1.32
C GLU A 124 -6.94 -14.62 -2.07
N PRO A 125 -5.76 -15.24 -2.15
CA PRO A 125 -5.64 -16.61 -2.67
C PRO A 125 -6.59 -17.57 -1.95
N GLY A 126 -7.30 -18.39 -2.73
CA GLY A 126 -8.35 -19.28 -2.21
C GLY A 126 -9.77 -18.69 -2.21
N ASP A 127 -9.93 -17.38 -2.41
CA ASP A 127 -11.22 -16.80 -2.79
C ASP A 127 -11.57 -17.17 -4.24
N LEU A 128 -12.85 -17.12 -4.60
CA LEU A 128 -13.26 -17.21 -6.01
C LEU A 128 -12.67 -16.02 -6.79
N LEU A 129 -12.30 -16.28 -8.04
CA LEU A 129 -11.91 -15.24 -9.00
C LEU A 129 -12.99 -14.15 -9.07
N PRO A 130 -12.62 -12.86 -9.19
CA PRO A 130 -13.61 -11.80 -9.16
C PRO A 130 -14.60 -11.94 -10.30
N VAL A 131 -15.87 -11.63 -10.04
CA VAL A 131 -16.92 -11.77 -11.03
C VAL A 131 -17.36 -10.41 -11.54
N VAL A 132 -17.44 -10.26 -12.86
CA VAL A 132 -18.22 -9.19 -13.48
C VAL A 132 -19.57 -9.74 -13.91
N ASP A 133 -20.63 -9.16 -13.37
CA ASP A 133 -22.01 -9.43 -13.76
C ASP A 133 -22.40 -8.46 -14.87
N ILE A 134 -22.57 -9.00 -16.08
CA ILE A 134 -22.96 -8.25 -17.27
C ILE A 134 -24.20 -8.89 -17.93
N GLU A 135 -25.36 -8.48 -17.45
CA GLU A 135 -26.63 -9.04 -17.91
C GLU A 135 -27.73 -8.02 -18.22
N SER A 136 -27.52 -6.74 -17.92
CA SER A 136 -28.57 -5.73 -18.02
C SER A 136 -28.09 -4.44 -18.67
N ARG A 137 -28.98 -3.84 -19.46
CA ARG A 137 -28.81 -2.50 -20.03
C ARG A 137 -30.13 -1.76 -20.08
N LYS A 138 -30.13 -0.49 -19.67
CA LYS A 138 -31.31 0.39 -19.81
C LYS A 138 -31.60 0.75 -21.27
N ARG A 139 -30.57 0.72 -22.14
CA ARG A 139 -30.64 1.09 -23.56
C ARG A 139 -29.50 0.44 -24.37
N PRO A 140 -29.53 0.48 -25.72
CA PRO A 140 -28.35 0.14 -26.53
C PRO A 140 -27.14 0.96 -26.13
N VAL A 141 -26.03 0.29 -25.80
CA VAL A 141 -24.74 0.93 -25.49
C VAL A 141 -23.76 0.55 -26.59
N PRO A 142 -23.19 1.51 -27.34
CA PRO A 142 -22.14 1.24 -28.31
C PRO A 142 -20.91 0.60 -27.66
N ASP A 143 -20.29 -0.33 -28.39
CA ASP A 143 -18.99 -0.92 -28.05
C ASP A 143 -18.94 -1.62 -26.69
N LEU A 144 -20.06 -2.23 -26.26
CA LEU A 144 -20.12 -2.97 -24.99
C LEU A 144 -19.03 -4.05 -24.85
N PRO A 145 -18.69 -4.84 -25.89
CA PRO A 145 -17.54 -5.75 -25.81
C PRO A 145 -16.23 -5.05 -25.44
N ALA A 146 -15.93 -3.90 -26.08
CA ALA A 146 -14.71 -3.16 -25.78
C ALA A 146 -14.72 -2.55 -24.36
N ARG A 147 -15.89 -2.18 -23.84
CA ARG A 147 -16.05 -1.72 -22.46
C ARG A 147 -15.81 -2.85 -21.46
N LEU A 148 -16.44 -4.00 -21.67
CA LEU A 148 -16.20 -5.18 -20.85
C LEU A 148 -14.72 -5.56 -20.87
N ARG A 149 -14.07 -5.54 -22.04
CA ARG A 149 -12.63 -5.82 -22.17
C ARG A 149 -11.80 -4.92 -21.24
N ARG A 150 -12.05 -3.61 -21.20
CA ARG A 150 -11.29 -2.70 -20.32
C ARG A 150 -11.46 -3.02 -18.85
N PHE A 151 -12.68 -3.34 -18.42
CA PHE A 151 -12.93 -3.81 -17.05
C PHE A 151 -12.15 -5.10 -16.75
N LEU A 152 -12.27 -6.10 -17.63
CA LEU A 152 -11.59 -7.39 -17.48
C LEU A 152 -10.08 -7.23 -17.44
N ASP A 153 -9.50 -6.37 -18.29
CA ASP A 153 -8.06 -6.14 -18.34
C ASP A 153 -7.54 -5.50 -17.04
N VAL A 154 -8.30 -4.59 -16.43
CA VAL A 154 -7.93 -3.99 -15.13
C VAL A 154 -7.98 -5.05 -14.02
N VAL A 155 -9.06 -5.83 -13.95
CA VAL A 155 -9.21 -6.89 -12.94
C VAL A 155 -8.18 -8.01 -13.13
N GLU A 156 -7.95 -8.47 -14.36
CA GLU A 156 -6.97 -9.51 -14.66
C GLU A 156 -5.54 -9.07 -14.33
N ARG A 157 -5.17 -7.81 -14.62
CA ARG A 157 -3.87 -7.25 -14.22
C ARG A 157 -3.72 -7.19 -12.71
N SER A 158 -4.76 -6.80 -11.97
CA SER A 158 -4.70 -6.64 -10.51
C SER A 158 -4.66 -7.99 -9.79
N ILE A 159 -5.42 -8.97 -10.26
CA ILE A 159 -5.57 -10.28 -9.62
C ILE A 159 -4.49 -11.27 -10.09
N GLY A 160 -3.94 -11.06 -11.30
CA GLY A 160 -3.02 -11.99 -11.96
C GLY A 160 -3.71 -13.23 -12.52
N ALA A 161 -5.04 -13.24 -12.58
CA ALA A 161 -5.84 -14.33 -13.13
C ALA A 161 -7.12 -13.80 -13.78
N ARG A 162 -7.66 -14.55 -14.74
CA ARG A 162 -8.85 -14.16 -15.50
C ARG A 162 -10.09 -14.14 -14.61
N PRO A 163 -10.78 -12.99 -14.46
CA PRO A 163 -12.05 -12.93 -13.72
C PRO A 163 -13.14 -13.78 -14.37
N ILE A 164 -14.19 -14.09 -13.61
CA ILE A 164 -15.37 -14.82 -14.07
C ILE A 164 -16.33 -13.83 -14.72
N ILE A 165 -16.91 -14.20 -15.86
CA ILE A 165 -18.00 -13.45 -16.48
C ILE A 165 -19.31 -14.11 -16.09
N TYR A 166 -20.17 -13.36 -15.43
CA TYR A 166 -21.57 -13.73 -15.21
C TYR A 166 -22.48 -13.08 -16.24
N THR A 167 -23.40 -13.87 -16.82
CA THR A 167 -24.36 -13.38 -17.81
C THR A 167 -25.50 -14.38 -18.04
N GLY A 168 -26.51 -13.97 -18.83
CA GLY A 168 -27.57 -14.84 -19.35
C GLY A 168 -27.43 -15.11 -20.86
N PRO A 169 -27.87 -16.27 -21.37
CA PRO A 169 -27.65 -16.66 -22.77
C PRO A 169 -28.37 -15.76 -23.78
N THR A 170 -29.52 -15.20 -23.40
CA THR A 170 -30.28 -14.27 -24.23
C THR A 170 -29.59 -12.91 -24.31
N PHE A 171 -29.07 -12.40 -23.19
CA PHE A 171 -28.33 -11.14 -23.17
C PHE A 171 -27.06 -11.27 -24.00
N TRP A 172 -26.26 -12.31 -23.79
CA TRP A 172 -24.99 -12.48 -24.48
C TRP A 172 -25.16 -12.52 -26.00
N ARG A 173 -26.09 -13.36 -26.50
CA ARG A 173 -26.37 -13.49 -27.95
C ARG A 173 -26.79 -12.18 -28.61
N ALA A 174 -27.47 -11.30 -27.88
CA ALA A 174 -27.95 -10.04 -28.44
C ALA A 174 -26.88 -8.94 -28.46
N ASN A 175 -25.83 -9.07 -27.65
CA ASN A 175 -25.05 -7.90 -27.23
C ASN A 175 -23.54 -8.07 -27.24
N MET A 176 -23.04 -9.31 -27.28
CA MET A 176 -21.64 -9.65 -27.05
C MET A 176 -21.07 -10.47 -28.20
N THR A 177 -19.75 -10.68 -28.17
CA THR A 177 -18.95 -11.35 -29.19
C THR A 177 -18.25 -12.58 -28.60
N ALA A 178 -17.81 -13.50 -29.46
CA ALA A 178 -17.18 -14.76 -29.03
C ALA A 178 -15.77 -14.61 -28.42
N GLU A 179 -15.21 -13.39 -28.36
CA GLU A 179 -13.82 -13.10 -27.97
C GLU A 179 -13.50 -13.32 -26.48
N PHE A 180 -14.51 -13.59 -25.66
CA PHE A 180 -14.37 -13.80 -24.21
C PHE A 180 -14.39 -15.29 -23.81
N GLY A 181 -14.35 -16.19 -24.79
CA GLY A 181 -14.45 -17.65 -24.59
C GLY A 181 -13.40 -18.29 -23.67
N ASP A 182 -12.29 -17.58 -23.44
CA ASP A 182 -11.19 -18.01 -22.58
C ASP A 182 -11.35 -17.55 -21.11
N TYR A 183 -12.39 -16.77 -20.76
CA TYR A 183 -12.71 -16.43 -19.37
C TYR A 183 -13.61 -17.52 -18.76
N PRO A 184 -13.55 -17.80 -17.45
CA PRO A 184 -14.54 -18.65 -16.80
C PRO A 184 -15.95 -18.06 -16.94
N LEU A 185 -16.94 -18.93 -17.16
CA LEU A 185 -18.35 -18.55 -17.37
C LEU A 185 -19.21 -18.97 -16.17
N TRP A 186 -19.89 -18.01 -15.58
CA TRP A 186 -21.02 -18.22 -14.68
C TRP A 186 -22.32 -17.88 -15.42
N ILE A 187 -23.09 -18.90 -15.79
CA ILE A 187 -24.30 -18.72 -16.61
C ILE A 187 -25.55 -18.69 -15.72
N ALA A 188 -26.46 -17.75 -15.99
CA ALA A 188 -27.80 -17.70 -15.40
C ALA A 188 -28.85 -18.21 -16.39
N GLU A 189 -29.42 -19.38 -16.10
CA GLU A 189 -30.58 -19.91 -16.83
C GLU A 189 -31.35 -20.86 -15.92
N TYR A 190 -32.56 -20.46 -15.55
CA TYR A 190 -33.32 -21.12 -14.48
C TYR A 190 -34.20 -22.24 -15.00
N ASP A 191 -34.43 -23.26 -14.16
CA ASP A 191 -35.44 -24.30 -14.35
C ASP A 191 -35.32 -25.10 -15.67
N VAL A 192 -34.09 -25.23 -16.19
CA VAL A 192 -33.74 -26.07 -17.35
C VAL A 192 -32.89 -27.27 -16.93
N ASP A 193 -32.84 -28.32 -17.76
CA ASP A 193 -32.00 -29.49 -17.52
C ASP A 193 -30.50 -29.21 -17.72
N ALA A 194 -30.17 -28.35 -18.68
CA ALA A 194 -28.82 -27.87 -18.96
C ALA A 194 -28.87 -26.45 -19.58
N PRO A 195 -27.99 -25.53 -19.17
CA PRO A 195 -28.00 -24.16 -19.68
C PRO A 195 -27.38 -24.10 -21.08
N GLN A 196 -27.84 -23.14 -21.87
CA GLN A 196 -27.26 -22.80 -23.17
C GLN A 196 -25.92 -22.11 -22.97
N VAL A 197 -24.84 -22.73 -23.46
CA VAL A 197 -23.50 -22.12 -23.45
C VAL A 197 -23.43 -21.09 -24.59
N PRO A 198 -23.20 -19.80 -24.30
CA PRO A 198 -23.13 -18.77 -25.34
C PRO A 198 -21.92 -18.95 -26.26
N GLU A 199 -22.02 -18.37 -27.46
CA GLU A 199 -20.93 -18.39 -28.44
C GLU A 199 -19.64 -17.79 -27.86
N GLY A 200 -18.51 -18.47 -28.07
CA GLY A 200 -17.21 -18.19 -27.47
C GLY A 200 -16.77 -19.27 -26.50
N TRP A 201 -17.67 -19.78 -25.65
CA TRP A 201 -17.34 -20.80 -24.66
C TRP A 201 -17.60 -22.21 -25.16
N LYS A 202 -16.79 -23.15 -24.64
CA LYS A 202 -16.99 -24.60 -24.85
C LYS A 202 -17.87 -25.24 -23.79
N GLN A 203 -17.89 -24.66 -22.58
CA GLN A 203 -18.65 -25.14 -21.42
C GLN A 203 -18.89 -24.00 -20.43
N TRP A 204 -19.88 -24.15 -19.56
CA TRP A 204 -20.05 -23.31 -18.37
C TRP A 204 -19.20 -23.84 -17.22
N HIS A 205 -18.88 -22.98 -16.25
CA HIS A 205 -18.06 -23.32 -15.08
C HIS A 205 -18.87 -23.23 -13.79
N LEU A 206 -19.68 -22.18 -13.67
CA LEU A 206 -20.72 -22.02 -12.65
C LEU A 206 -22.07 -21.89 -13.34
N TRP A 207 -23.12 -22.39 -12.70
CA TRP A 207 -24.49 -22.25 -13.17
C TRP A 207 -25.40 -21.83 -12.03
N GLN A 208 -25.98 -20.65 -12.17
CA GLN A 208 -27.12 -20.20 -11.37
C GLN A 208 -28.38 -20.82 -11.97
N TRP A 209 -28.84 -21.90 -11.33
CA TRP A 209 -29.88 -22.77 -11.90
C TRP A 209 -31.27 -22.49 -11.34
N ARG A 210 -31.34 -21.69 -10.28
CA ARG A 210 -32.59 -21.24 -9.69
C ARG A 210 -32.39 -19.90 -8.99
N GLY A 211 -33.14 -18.90 -9.43
CA GLY A 211 -33.23 -17.61 -8.74
C GLY A 211 -34.37 -17.57 -7.71
N ASN A 212 -34.30 -16.63 -6.79
CA ASN A 212 -35.28 -16.33 -5.76
C ASN A 212 -35.73 -17.57 -4.94
N ALA A 213 -34.78 -18.40 -4.52
CA ALA A 213 -35.09 -19.53 -3.67
C ALA A 213 -35.41 -19.09 -2.24
N GLU A 214 -36.55 -19.51 -1.73
CA GLU A 214 -36.95 -19.30 -0.34
C GLU A 214 -36.31 -20.37 0.54
N LEU A 215 -35.30 -19.98 1.31
CA LEU A 215 -34.62 -20.83 2.31
C LEU A 215 -34.67 -20.09 3.66
N PRO A 216 -35.83 -20.08 4.36
CA PRO A 216 -36.06 -19.25 5.54
C PRO A 216 -35.08 -19.52 6.69
N GLU A 217 -34.45 -20.68 6.72
CA GLU A 217 -33.38 -21.03 7.64
C GLU A 217 -32.01 -20.42 7.31
N ILE A 218 -31.82 -19.87 6.10
CA ILE A 218 -30.60 -19.23 5.62
C ILE A 218 -30.83 -17.72 5.42
N ALA A 219 -31.78 -17.34 4.57
CA ALA A 219 -32.14 -15.94 4.29
C ALA A 219 -33.49 -15.88 3.55
N PRO A 220 -34.19 -14.72 3.57
CA PRO A 220 -35.47 -14.55 2.86
C PRO A 220 -35.41 -14.91 1.37
N VAL A 221 -34.33 -14.53 0.68
CA VAL A 221 -34.13 -14.76 -0.75
C VAL A 221 -32.66 -15.01 -1.03
N VAL A 222 -32.34 -16.10 -1.73
CA VAL A 222 -31.01 -16.41 -2.25
C VAL A 222 -31.10 -17.03 -3.64
N ASP A 223 -30.02 -16.96 -4.40
CA ASP A 223 -29.91 -17.62 -5.69
C ASP A 223 -29.01 -18.86 -5.58
N LEU A 224 -29.37 -19.94 -6.28
CA LEU A 224 -28.74 -21.24 -6.13
C LEU A 224 -27.77 -21.55 -7.26
N ASN A 225 -26.54 -21.90 -6.87
CA ASN A 225 -25.43 -22.13 -7.77
C ASN A 225 -24.89 -23.55 -7.67
N ARG A 226 -24.28 -24.00 -8.77
CA ARG A 226 -23.50 -25.24 -8.83
C ARG A 226 -22.30 -25.10 -9.76
N VAL A 227 -21.23 -25.82 -9.43
CA VAL A 227 -20.06 -25.99 -10.30
C VAL A 227 -20.34 -27.07 -11.34
N HIS A 228 -19.80 -26.91 -12.55
CA HIS A 228 -19.87 -27.95 -13.58
C HIS A 228 -19.26 -29.26 -13.07
N PRO A 229 -19.86 -30.43 -13.30
CA PRO A 229 -19.35 -31.71 -12.76
C PRO A 229 -17.88 -32.01 -13.11
N ASP A 230 -17.43 -31.56 -14.29
CA ASP A 230 -16.06 -31.74 -14.77
C ASP A 230 -15.11 -30.59 -14.41
N VAL A 231 -15.57 -29.58 -13.66
CA VAL A 231 -14.75 -28.44 -13.21
C VAL A 231 -14.46 -28.58 -11.72
N GLU A 232 -13.17 -28.61 -11.39
CA GLU A 232 -12.73 -28.51 -10.00
C GLU A 232 -12.87 -27.07 -9.52
N LEU A 233 -13.53 -26.86 -8.37
CA LEU A 233 -13.71 -25.53 -7.78
C LEU A 233 -12.37 -24.79 -7.63
N GLY A 234 -11.28 -25.50 -7.32
CA GLY A 234 -9.92 -24.97 -7.23
C GLY A 234 -9.45 -24.18 -8.47
N ARG A 235 -9.97 -24.50 -9.66
CA ARG A 235 -9.64 -23.78 -10.91
C ARG A 235 -10.35 -22.44 -11.05
N LEU A 236 -11.35 -22.20 -10.21
CA LEU A 236 -12.09 -20.95 -10.13
C LEU A 236 -11.63 -20.11 -8.95
N LEU A 237 -10.61 -20.55 -8.21
CA LEU A 237 -10.03 -19.80 -7.11
C LEU A 237 -8.86 -18.97 -7.61
N ILE A 238 -8.63 -17.85 -6.94
CA ILE A 238 -7.38 -17.11 -7.06
C ILE A 238 -6.26 -18.07 -6.66
N PRO A 239 -5.32 -18.39 -7.56
CA PRO A 239 -4.37 -19.46 -7.32
C PRO A 239 -3.43 -19.09 -6.15
N PRO A 240 -2.97 -20.10 -5.39
CA PRO A 240 -1.78 -19.92 -4.58
C PRO A 240 -0.64 -19.49 -5.49
N THR A 241 0.14 -18.52 -5.05
CA THR A 241 1.18 -17.93 -5.87
C THR A 241 2.41 -18.85 -5.92
N ASP A 242 2.53 -19.61 -7.01
CA ASP A 242 3.65 -20.51 -7.25
C ASP A 242 4.96 -19.72 -7.50
N GLY A 243 6.00 -20.07 -6.73
CA GLY A 243 7.26 -19.36 -6.59
C GLY A 243 8.23 -19.37 -7.80
N THR A 244 7.75 -19.12 -9.02
CA THR A 244 8.61 -18.84 -10.20
C THR A 244 8.20 -17.60 -10.99
N ALA A 245 7.58 -16.63 -10.33
CA ALA A 245 7.67 -15.20 -10.56
C ALA A 245 7.11 -14.56 -9.28
N GLY A 246 8.02 -14.10 -8.41
CA GLY A 246 7.80 -14.00 -6.96
C GLY A 246 6.56 -13.25 -6.52
N THR A 247 5.73 -13.85 -5.66
CA THR A 247 4.48 -13.22 -5.21
C THR A 247 3.81 -13.92 -4.01
N GLY A 248 4.36 -14.01 -2.78
CA GLY A 248 3.61 -14.55 -1.58
C GLY A 248 2.23 -13.89 -1.29
N PRO A 249 1.37 -14.40 -0.37
CA PRO A 249 0.04 -13.81 -0.09
C PRO A 249 0.15 -12.35 0.42
N ALA A 250 -0.90 -11.52 0.30
CA ALA A 250 -0.85 -10.10 0.67
C ALA A 250 -0.53 -9.88 2.17
N ALA A 251 -0.98 -10.76 3.06
CA ALA A 251 -0.56 -10.79 4.46
C ALA A 251 0.94 -11.16 4.64
N ASP A 252 1.53 -11.96 3.73
CA ASP A 252 2.97 -12.23 3.70
C ASP A 252 3.79 -11.19 2.92
N ARG A 253 3.18 -10.33 2.07
CA ARG A 253 3.89 -9.23 1.37
C ARG A 253 4.04 -7.97 2.22
N VAL A 254 3.18 -7.82 3.23
CA VAL A 254 3.38 -6.88 4.35
C VAL A 254 4.34 -7.48 5.39
N ALA A 255 4.41 -8.82 5.52
CA ALA A 255 5.42 -9.49 6.35
C ALA A 255 6.81 -9.61 5.71
N ALA A 256 6.95 -9.61 4.39
CA ALA A 256 8.25 -9.63 3.74
C ALA A 256 9.00 -8.30 3.97
N PRO A 257 10.30 -8.35 4.30
CA PRO A 257 11.10 -7.15 4.50
C PRO A 257 10.93 -6.19 3.31
N VAL A 258 10.81 -4.90 3.59
CA VAL A 258 10.83 -3.90 2.52
C VAL A 258 12.17 -3.97 1.80
N PRO A 259 12.24 -3.85 0.46
CA PRO A 259 13.52 -3.97 -0.26
C PRO A 259 14.57 -2.98 0.22
N ILE A 260 14.13 -1.76 0.58
CA ILE A 260 14.98 -0.73 1.13
C ILE A 260 14.17 0.28 1.95
N ASP A 261 14.75 0.74 3.04
CA ASP A 261 14.34 1.94 3.77
C ASP A 261 15.39 3.04 3.57
N HIS A 262 15.01 4.14 2.94
CA HIS A 262 15.92 5.25 2.61
C HIS A 262 16.14 6.23 3.77
N HIS A 263 15.44 6.07 4.89
CA HIS A 263 15.48 7.06 5.96
C HIS A 263 15.40 6.42 7.36
N VAL A 264 16.55 5.95 7.85
CA VAL A 264 16.68 5.32 9.18
C VAL A 264 17.63 6.14 10.04
N HIS A 265 17.11 6.84 11.04
CA HIS A 265 17.94 7.52 12.02
C HIS A 265 18.55 6.53 13.01
N LEU A 266 19.88 6.59 13.14
CA LEU A 266 20.60 5.97 14.23
C LEU A 266 21.45 7.02 14.94
N LEU A 267 21.61 6.83 16.25
CA LEU A 267 22.31 7.73 17.15
C LEU A 267 23.34 6.94 17.95
N GLY A 268 24.55 7.46 18.06
CA GLY A 268 25.53 6.93 18.99
C GLY A 268 25.12 7.17 20.44
N SER A 269 25.49 6.25 21.33
CA SER A 269 25.24 6.37 22.77
C SER A 269 25.76 7.68 23.39
N GLY A 270 26.81 8.26 22.80
CA GLY A 270 27.30 9.60 23.14
C GLY A 270 26.26 10.68 22.87
N LEU A 271 25.78 10.76 21.63
CA LEU A 271 24.78 11.73 21.19
C LEU A 271 23.45 11.56 21.93
N LEU A 272 22.97 10.32 22.13
CA LEU A 272 21.74 10.06 22.90
C LEU A 272 21.82 10.64 24.31
N ARG A 273 22.92 10.40 25.04
CA ARG A 273 23.11 10.96 26.38
C ARG A 273 23.18 12.47 26.37
N ASP A 274 23.91 13.04 25.42
CA ASP A 274 24.07 14.49 25.29
C ASP A 274 22.74 15.16 24.95
N TRP A 275 21.94 14.57 24.06
CA TRP A 275 20.64 15.11 23.68
C TRP A 275 19.60 15.02 24.81
N LYS A 276 19.60 13.92 25.57
CA LYS A 276 18.80 13.81 26.80
C LYS A 276 19.20 14.86 27.83
N ARG A 277 20.50 15.14 28.00
CA ARG A 277 20.99 16.21 28.89
C ARG A 277 20.57 17.59 28.41
N ALA A 278 20.51 17.79 27.10
CA ALA A 278 19.97 19.00 26.49
C ALA A 278 18.42 19.09 26.57
N GLY A 279 17.75 18.08 27.16
CA GLY A 279 16.32 18.11 27.46
C GLY A 279 15.42 17.38 26.46
N ALA A 280 15.99 16.70 25.46
CA ALA A 280 15.19 15.95 24.49
C ALA A 280 14.51 14.73 25.11
N ARG A 281 13.35 14.41 24.53
CA ARG A 281 12.55 13.23 24.85
C ARG A 281 12.51 12.34 23.61
N PHE A 282 12.66 11.06 23.81
CA PHE A 282 12.65 10.06 22.75
C PHE A 282 11.40 9.20 22.88
N SER A 283 10.83 8.84 21.73
CA SER A 283 9.62 8.03 21.63
C SER A 283 9.87 6.53 21.87
N ARG A 284 11.14 6.10 21.77
CA ARG A 284 11.59 4.71 21.94
C ARG A 284 12.75 4.59 22.93
N ASP A 285 13.07 3.35 23.31
CA ASP A 285 14.25 3.04 24.11
C ASP A 285 15.56 3.20 23.30
N ASP A 286 16.67 3.45 23.99
CA ASP A 286 17.98 3.75 23.39
C ASP A 286 18.44 2.68 22.40
N ALA A 287 18.12 1.40 22.67
CA ALA A 287 18.47 0.30 21.78
C ALA A 287 17.88 0.44 20.37
N ALA A 288 16.71 1.07 20.23
CA ALA A 288 16.10 1.35 18.93
C ALA A 288 16.83 2.44 18.15
N TYR A 289 17.50 3.37 18.83
CA TYR A 289 18.29 4.42 18.18
C TYR A 289 19.72 3.97 17.91
N GLU A 290 20.29 3.05 18.70
CA GLU A 290 21.71 2.71 18.61
C GLU A 290 22.04 1.68 17.52
N SER A 291 21.08 0.84 17.10
CA SER A 291 21.32 -0.28 16.18
C SER A 291 20.23 -0.45 15.10
N ALA A 292 20.65 -0.85 13.90
CA ALA A 292 19.76 -1.25 12.81
C ALA A 292 19.24 -2.70 12.94
N ASP A 293 19.66 -3.46 13.96
CA ASP A 293 19.31 -4.87 14.13
C ASP A 293 17.78 -5.09 14.14
N ALA A 294 17.02 -4.16 14.73
CA ALA A 294 15.56 -4.25 14.76
C ALA A 294 14.91 -4.23 13.36
N LEU A 295 15.58 -3.66 12.36
CA LEU A 295 15.12 -3.62 10.98
C LEU A 295 15.72 -4.75 10.14
N LEU A 296 17.01 -5.05 10.33
CA LEU A 296 17.76 -5.95 9.45
C LEU A 296 17.82 -7.39 9.94
N VAL A 297 17.64 -7.64 11.24
CA VAL A 297 17.73 -8.98 11.84
C VAL A 297 16.33 -9.47 12.17
N PRO A 298 15.96 -10.70 11.77
CA PRO A 298 14.71 -11.31 12.19
C PRO A 298 14.59 -11.35 13.71
N GLN A 299 13.45 -10.89 14.23
CA GLN A 299 13.13 -10.90 15.65
C GLN A 299 12.34 -12.18 15.99
N ALA A 300 12.19 -12.52 17.28
CA ALA A 300 11.58 -13.79 17.70
C ALA A 300 10.17 -14.01 17.11
N GLY A 301 10.09 -14.79 16.01
CA GLY A 301 8.84 -15.08 15.29
C GLY A 301 8.43 -14.05 14.23
N ALA A 302 9.24 -13.02 13.97
CA ALA A 302 8.99 -12.01 12.95
C ALA A 302 10.18 -11.88 11.98
N PRO A 303 9.94 -11.82 10.65
CA PRO A 303 11.00 -11.56 9.68
C PRO A 303 11.64 -10.18 9.90
N ALA A 304 12.80 -9.96 9.26
CA ALA A 304 13.38 -8.62 9.17
C ALA A 304 12.36 -7.64 8.58
N ARG A 305 12.40 -6.37 9.01
CA ARG A 305 11.51 -5.32 8.49
C ARG A 305 12.02 -4.75 7.16
N ALA A 306 13.33 -4.77 6.93
CA ALA A 306 13.96 -4.29 5.69
C ALA A 306 15.10 -5.21 5.23
N GLU A 307 15.27 -5.32 3.91
CA GLU A 307 16.42 -5.99 3.31
C GLU A 307 17.64 -5.08 3.33
N HIS A 308 17.43 -3.80 2.98
CA HIS A 308 18.44 -2.76 2.96
C HIS A 308 18.00 -1.52 3.73
N VAL A 309 18.95 -0.77 4.29
CA VAL A 309 18.69 0.49 4.99
C VAL A 309 19.75 1.54 4.66
N VAL A 310 19.31 2.80 4.59
CA VAL A 310 20.18 3.98 4.54
C VAL A 310 20.21 4.59 5.93
N LEU A 311 21.37 4.50 6.58
CA LEU A 311 21.55 4.98 7.94
C LEU A 311 21.90 6.48 7.93
N VAL A 312 21.10 7.25 8.65
CA VAL A 312 21.08 8.71 8.66
C VAL A 312 21.56 9.24 10.02
N PRO A 313 22.86 9.60 10.16
CA PRO A 313 23.39 10.14 11.40
C PRO A 313 22.87 11.54 11.70
N MET A 314 22.92 11.92 12.99
CA MET A 314 22.50 13.25 13.46
C MET A 314 23.68 14.13 13.93
N ALA A 315 24.88 13.90 13.38
CA ALA A 315 26.11 14.60 13.77
C ALA A 315 26.04 16.14 13.66
N HIS A 316 25.19 16.65 12.79
CA HIS A 316 24.94 18.09 12.63
C HIS A 316 24.38 18.77 13.90
N LEU A 317 23.78 18.02 14.84
CA LEU A 317 23.32 18.55 16.14
C LEU A 317 24.46 19.16 16.95
N TYR A 318 25.65 18.58 16.89
CA TYR A 318 26.84 19.16 17.53
C TYR A 318 27.24 20.50 16.92
N GLY A 319 26.76 20.83 15.73
CA GLY A 319 26.89 22.15 15.13
C GLY A 319 25.75 23.12 15.47
N ASN A 320 24.69 22.72 16.15
CA ASN A 320 23.58 23.62 16.48
C ASN A 320 23.93 24.52 17.69
N SER A 321 23.65 25.82 17.62
CA SER A 321 23.99 26.76 18.69
C SER A 321 23.30 26.47 20.03
N GLU A 322 22.03 26.07 20.02
CA GLU A 322 21.27 25.74 21.23
C GLU A 322 21.79 24.46 21.87
N PHE A 323 21.98 23.40 21.08
CA PHE A 323 22.50 22.12 21.54
C PHE A 323 23.88 22.27 22.19
N ARG A 324 24.78 23.01 21.54
CA ARG A 324 26.12 23.31 22.08
C ARG A 324 26.06 24.16 23.34
N GLY A 325 25.17 25.15 23.37
CA GLY A 325 24.97 26.02 24.53
C GLY A 325 24.48 25.24 25.75
N ALA A 326 23.53 24.33 25.55
CA ALA A 326 22.99 23.46 26.61
C ALA A 326 24.05 22.55 27.23
N LEU A 327 25.07 22.15 26.45
CA LEU A 327 26.12 21.23 26.87
C LEU A 327 27.45 21.92 27.22
N GLY A 328 27.58 23.23 26.95
CA GLY A 328 28.82 23.98 27.17
C GLY A 328 29.99 23.48 26.32
N LEU A 329 29.75 23.08 25.07
CA LEU A 329 30.78 22.50 24.21
C LEU A 329 31.78 23.55 23.69
N SER A 330 33.07 23.20 23.67
CA SER A 330 34.10 23.94 22.92
C SER A 330 34.07 23.56 21.43
N PRO A 331 34.62 24.38 20.53
CA PRO A 331 34.71 24.04 19.09
C PRO A 331 35.37 22.68 18.80
N GLU A 332 36.37 22.30 19.59
CA GLU A 332 37.02 20.99 19.48
C GLU A 332 36.10 19.85 19.91
N ALA A 333 35.31 20.06 20.97
CA ALA A 333 34.32 19.10 21.43
C ALA A 333 33.15 18.95 20.45
N GLU A 334 32.77 20.02 19.74
CA GLU A 334 31.77 19.97 18.65
C GLU A 334 32.20 18.98 17.55
N LEU A 335 33.42 19.16 17.02
CA LEU A 335 33.93 18.30 15.96
C LEU A 335 34.17 16.88 16.46
N ALA A 336 34.67 16.71 17.68
CA ALA A 336 34.86 15.39 18.28
C ALA A 336 33.53 14.64 18.43
N GLY A 337 32.47 15.32 18.88
CA GLY A 337 31.12 14.76 18.97
C GLY A 337 30.55 14.39 17.60
N ALA A 338 30.63 15.31 16.62
CA ALA A 338 30.18 15.06 15.25
C ALA A 338 30.88 13.85 14.62
N ARG A 339 32.21 13.73 14.81
CA ARG A 339 32.99 12.58 14.35
C ARG A 339 32.57 11.28 15.02
N ALA A 340 32.43 11.30 16.35
CA ALA A 340 32.03 10.11 17.10
C ALA A 340 30.66 9.58 16.63
N GLU A 341 29.75 10.48 16.29
CA GLU A 341 28.42 10.15 15.76
C GLU A 341 28.49 9.55 14.35
N ASN A 342 29.18 10.20 13.41
CA ASN A 342 29.38 9.65 12.06
C ASN A 342 30.13 8.30 12.10
N ASP A 343 31.12 8.16 12.98
CA ASP A 343 31.85 6.91 13.18
C ASP A 343 30.96 5.80 13.73
N HIS A 344 30.02 6.12 14.62
CA HIS A 344 29.05 5.17 15.14
C HIS A 344 28.20 4.59 14.01
N VAL A 345 27.58 5.47 13.22
CA VAL A 345 26.70 5.04 12.13
C VAL A 345 27.47 4.32 11.03
N ALA A 346 28.70 4.74 10.71
CA ALA A 346 29.56 4.02 9.78
C ALA A 346 29.95 2.62 10.27
N ARG A 347 30.26 2.47 11.57
CA ARG A 347 30.51 1.15 12.17
C ARG A 347 29.27 0.27 12.12
N GLU A 348 28.09 0.85 12.33
CA GLU A 348 26.85 0.08 12.31
C GLU A 348 26.48 -0.35 10.89
N ALA A 349 26.73 0.49 9.87
CA ALA A 349 26.66 0.04 8.48
C ALA A 349 27.63 -1.12 8.19
N ALA A 350 28.87 -1.05 8.68
CA ALA A 350 29.89 -2.07 8.47
C ALA A 350 29.55 -3.42 9.14
N ARG A 351 28.69 -3.44 10.16
CA ARG A 351 28.17 -4.67 10.77
C ARG A 351 27.16 -5.41 9.88
N HIS A 352 26.58 -4.71 8.90
CA HIS A 352 25.59 -5.24 7.96
C HIS A 352 26.04 -5.09 6.50
N PRO A 353 27.15 -5.73 6.09
CA PRO A 353 27.73 -5.54 4.76
C PRO A 353 26.74 -5.91 3.65
N GLY A 354 26.64 -5.04 2.65
CA GLY A 354 25.71 -5.19 1.52
C GLY A 354 24.24 -4.94 1.86
N ARG A 355 23.90 -4.68 3.13
CA ARG A 355 22.54 -4.43 3.60
C ARG A 355 22.36 -3.04 4.20
N ALA A 356 23.39 -2.46 4.80
CA ALA A 356 23.34 -1.09 5.30
C ALA A 356 24.39 -0.21 4.63
N VAL A 357 24.01 1.02 4.34
CA VAL A 357 24.94 2.07 3.93
C VAL A 357 24.79 3.27 4.85
N ALA A 358 25.91 3.86 5.24
CA ALA A 358 25.92 5.07 6.07
C ALA A 358 26.01 6.32 5.19
N LEU A 359 25.24 7.34 5.56
CA LEU A 359 25.49 8.71 5.16
C LEU A 359 26.47 9.37 6.14
N CYS A 360 27.03 10.52 5.77
CA CYS A 360 27.77 11.38 6.69
C CYS A 360 27.00 12.67 6.94
N SER A 361 26.72 12.97 8.19
CA SER A 361 25.99 14.18 8.57
C SER A 361 26.95 15.31 8.89
N ILE A 362 26.64 16.49 8.35
CA ILE A 362 27.44 17.69 8.52
C ILE A 362 26.58 18.90 8.82
N SER A 363 27.11 19.81 9.64
CA SER A 363 26.54 21.14 9.82
C SER A 363 27.16 22.09 8.80
N VAL A 364 26.45 22.36 7.71
CA VAL A 364 27.00 22.99 6.49
C VAL A 364 27.66 24.36 6.73
N LEU A 365 27.23 25.09 7.76
CA LEU A 365 27.75 26.41 8.09
C LEU A 365 28.97 26.37 9.04
N ARG A 366 29.33 25.20 9.59
CA ARG A 366 30.43 25.10 10.54
C ARG A 366 31.78 25.02 9.82
N PRO A 367 32.84 25.65 10.37
CA PRO A 367 34.17 25.64 9.76
C PRO A 367 34.72 24.23 9.50
N TRP A 368 34.37 23.28 10.36
CA TRP A 368 34.84 21.89 10.29
C TRP A 368 34.12 21.03 9.24
N ALA A 369 33.06 21.53 8.60
CA ALA A 369 32.21 20.74 7.70
C ALA A 369 33.01 20.08 6.57
N TRP A 370 33.90 20.82 5.91
CA TRP A 370 34.71 20.29 4.81
C TRP A 370 35.75 19.26 5.24
N ASP A 371 36.30 19.40 6.44
CA ASP A 371 37.25 18.42 6.98
C ASP A 371 36.52 17.10 7.26
N GLU A 372 35.28 17.19 7.76
CA GLU A 372 34.46 16.01 8.01
C GLU A 372 33.93 15.36 6.73
N ILE A 373 33.50 16.13 5.73
CA ILE A 373 33.12 15.60 4.40
C ILE A 373 34.26 14.76 3.83
N ARG A 374 35.49 15.30 3.82
CA ARG A 374 36.67 14.61 3.28
C ARG A 374 37.00 13.35 4.09
N ARG A 375 36.94 13.42 5.42
CA ARG A 375 37.21 12.29 6.31
C ARG A 375 36.18 11.18 6.10
N CYS A 376 34.89 11.50 6.16
CA CYS A 376 33.81 10.54 5.92
C CYS A 376 33.97 9.83 4.57
N ARG A 377 34.30 10.59 3.51
CA ARG A 377 34.45 10.02 2.17
C ARG A 377 35.72 9.18 2.01
N GLY A 378 36.84 9.65 2.56
CA GLY A 378 38.14 9.01 2.38
C GLY A 378 38.43 7.86 3.34
N GLU A 379 37.96 7.97 4.59
CA GLU A 379 38.29 7.02 5.67
C GLU A 379 37.12 6.10 6.02
N LEU A 380 35.89 6.62 6.05
CA LEU A 380 34.71 5.82 6.46
C LEU A 380 33.99 5.16 5.28
N GLY A 381 34.25 5.59 4.04
CA GLY A 381 33.62 5.02 2.85
C GLY A 381 32.11 5.24 2.77
N VAL A 382 31.59 6.32 3.39
CA VAL A 382 30.14 6.61 3.38
C VAL A 382 29.58 6.75 1.95
N ALA A 383 28.31 6.38 1.79
CA ALA A 383 27.64 6.37 0.50
C ALA A 383 27.13 7.75 0.06
N GLY A 384 26.78 8.62 1.01
CA GLY A 384 26.19 9.94 0.73
C GLY A 384 26.40 10.95 1.87
N LEU A 385 25.84 12.15 1.71
CA LEU A 385 25.82 13.18 2.76
C LEU A 385 24.40 13.46 3.26
N LYS A 386 24.29 13.79 4.54
CA LYS A 386 23.06 14.22 5.22
C LYS A 386 23.16 15.68 5.61
N LEU A 387 22.27 16.50 5.07
CA LEU A 387 22.09 17.91 5.43
C LEU A 387 20.78 18.09 6.22
N HIS A 388 20.84 18.90 7.27
CA HIS A 388 19.64 19.33 8.01
C HIS A 388 19.66 20.84 8.14
N LEU A 389 18.81 21.53 7.38
CA LEU A 389 18.93 22.98 7.22
C LEU A 389 18.55 23.72 8.51
N ALA A 390 17.45 23.34 9.18
CA ALA A 390 17.07 23.92 10.46
C ALA A 390 18.17 23.79 11.53
N SER A 391 18.61 22.55 11.82
CA SER A 391 19.61 22.34 12.85
C SER A 391 21.00 22.88 12.48
N SER A 392 21.32 23.00 11.19
CA SER A 392 22.52 23.69 10.70
C SER A 392 22.38 25.21 10.67
N GLU A 393 21.25 25.73 11.14
CA GLU A 393 20.99 27.16 11.29
C GLU A 393 20.95 27.92 9.95
N VAL A 394 20.67 27.22 8.86
CA VAL A 394 20.58 27.79 7.51
C VAL A 394 19.39 28.73 7.41
N ASP A 395 19.59 29.81 6.65
CA ASP A 395 18.56 30.76 6.26
C ASP A 395 18.62 30.90 4.74
N LEU A 396 17.55 30.51 4.05
CA LEU A 396 17.48 30.50 2.58
C LEU A 396 17.43 31.92 1.99
N ARG A 397 17.20 32.95 2.81
CA ARG A 397 17.23 34.36 2.39
C ARG A 397 18.66 34.88 2.33
N GLU A 398 19.56 34.27 3.08
CA GLU A 398 20.96 34.67 3.15
C GLU A 398 21.76 34.07 1.99
N THR A 399 22.26 34.94 1.11
CA THR A 399 23.03 34.52 -0.07
C THR A 399 24.26 33.71 0.31
N ALA A 400 24.97 34.09 1.39
CA ALA A 400 26.14 33.36 1.85
C ALA A 400 25.83 31.93 2.29
N HIS A 401 24.63 31.66 2.82
CA HIS A 401 24.21 30.30 3.17
C HIS A 401 23.89 29.48 1.93
N LEU A 402 23.21 30.07 0.95
CA LEU A 402 22.96 29.42 -0.35
C LEU A 402 24.27 29.11 -1.08
N ASP A 403 25.25 30.00 -1.02
CA ASP A 403 26.57 29.77 -1.63
C ASP A 403 27.27 28.57 -0.97
N ARG A 404 27.19 28.41 0.35
CA ARG A 404 27.71 27.21 1.03
C ARG A 404 26.99 25.91 0.64
N LEU A 405 25.68 25.96 0.46
CA LEU A 405 24.92 24.80 -0.01
C LEU A 405 25.26 24.44 -1.45
N GLU A 406 25.44 25.44 -2.32
CA GLU A 406 25.87 25.23 -3.71
C GLU A 406 27.28 24.65 -3.78
N GLU A 407 28.22 25.11 -2.94
CA GLU A 407 29.57 24.52 -2.88
C GLU A 407 29.52 23.01 -2.57
N VAL A 408 28.64 22.60 -1.65
CA VAL A 408 28.43 21.18 -1.30
C VAL A 408 27.73 20.44 -2.44
N ALA A 409 26.70 21.03 -3.05
CA ALA A 409 26.00 20.46 -4.20
C ALA A 409 26.92 20.23 -5.41
N ALA A 410 27.75 21.22 -5.73
CA ALA A 410 28.75 21.13 -6.79
C ALA A 410 29.78 20.04 -6.51
N TRP A 411 30.25 19.91 -5.27
CA TRP A 411 31.15 18.82 -4.88
C TRP A 411 30.48 17.46 -4.99
N ALA A 412 29.25 17.34 -4.48
CA ALA A 412 28.47 16.11 -4.49
C ALA A 412 28.20 15.60 -5.91
N GLU A 413 27.84 16.50 -6.84
CA GLU A 413 27.66 16.16 -8.26
C GLU A 413 28.98 15.67 -8.88
N ARG A 414 30.10 16.37 -8.62
CA ARG A 414 31.42 15.99 -9.17
C ARG A 414 31.89 14.61 -8.70
N GLU A 415 31.65 14.29 -7.42
CA GLU A 415 32.09 13.05 -6.80
C GLU A 415 31.07 11.90 -6.92
N GLY A 416 29.90 12.16 -7.52
CA GLY A 416 28.79 11.21 -7.59
C GLY A 416 28.31 10.77 -6.21
N VAL A 417 28.15 11.73 -5.29
CA VAL A 417 27.73 11.50 -3.90
C VAL A 417 26.30 12.01 -3.74
N PRO A 418 25.32 11.13 -3.43
CA PRO A 418 23.95 11.56 -3.17
C PRO A 418 23.82 12.45 -1.91
N LEU A 419 22.86 13.37 -1.94
CA LEU A 419 22.49 14.23 -0.82
C LEU A 419 21.11 13.85 -0.26
N LEU A 420 21.01 13.61 1.04
CA LEU A 420 19.73 13.60 1.77
C LEU A 420 19.57 14.94 2.49
N ILE A 421 18.50 15.68 2.19
CA ILE A 421 18.29 17.04 2.70
C ILE A 421 16.97 17.09 3.49
N HIS A 422 17.07 17.44 4.78
CA HIS A 422 15.91 17.98 5.50
C HIS A 422 15.87 19.47 5.24
N LEU A 423 14.97 19.84 4.34
CA LEU A 423 14.92 21.16 3.72
C LEU A 423 14.30 22.22 4.62
N ASP A 424 13.33 21.85 5.45
CA ASP A 424 12.68 22.80 6.35
C ASP A 424 13.73 23.47 7.24
N THR A 425 13.77 24.79 7.18
CA THR A 425 14.72 25.60 7.97
C THR A 425 14.15 25.96 9.33
N GLN A 426 12.83 25.86 9.51
CA GLN A 426 12.10 26.32 10.69
C GLN A 426 12.43 27.78 11.08
N ARG A 427 12.98 28.57 10.14
CA ARG A 427 13.31 29.97 10.37
C ARG A 427 12.05 30.81 10.21
N ARG A 428 11.80 31.66 11.20
CA ARG A 428 10.66 32.58 11.18
C ARG A 428 10.71 33.48 9.94
N GLY A 429 9.60 33.50 9.20
CA GLY A 429 9.46 34.29 7.98
C GLY A 429 10.22 33.73 6.78
N THR A 430 10.54 32.43 6.78
CA THR A 430 10.84 31.72 5.54
C THR A 430 9.55 31.56 4.76
N GLU A 431 9.60 31.89 3.47
CA GLU A 431 8.46 31.76 2.56
C GLU A 431 8.74 30.69 1.50
N VAL A 432 7.70 30.29 0.77
CA VAL A 432 7.85 29.24 -0.25
C VAL A 432 8.73 29.72 -1.43
N GLU A 433 8.78 31.03 -1.67
CA GLU A 433 9.68 31.68 -2.61
C GLU A 433 11.16 31.47 -2.25
N ASP A 434 11.49 31.37 -0.97
CA ASP A 434 12.85 31.07 -0.52
C ASP A 434 13.24 29.62 -0.85
N VAL A 435 12.27 28.70 -0.80
CA VAL A 435 12.46 27.31 -1.26
C VAL A 435 12.66 27.27 -2.78
N ALA A 436 11.86 28.01 -3.55
CA ALA A 436 12.06 28.13 -4.99
C ALA A 436 13.43 28.73 -5.33
N ARG A 437 13.90 29.71 -4.53
CA ARG A 437 15.25 30.28 -4.66
C ARG A 437 16.33 29.25 -4.37
N PHE A 438 16.17 28.44 -3.31
CA PHE A 438 17.06 27.31 -3.04
C PHE A 438 17.12 26.35 -4.21
N ALA A 439 15.97 25.88 -4.71
CA ALA A 439 15.93 24.92 -5.83
C ALA A 439 16.64 25.49 -7.08
N ARG A 440 16.38 26.74 -7.44
CA ARG A 440 17.02 27.38 -8.61
C ARG A 440 18.52 27.63 -8.43
N ARG A 441 18.97 28.05 -7.26
CA ARG A 441 20.37 28.48 -7.03
C ARG A 441 21.29 27.34 -6.60
N VAL A 442 20.78 26.39 -5.82
CA VAL A 442 21.56 25.29 -5.26
C VAL A 442 21.40 24.03 -6.09
N LEU A 443 20.19 23.65 -6.50
CA LEU A 443 20.00 22.41 -7.28
C LEU A 443 20.11 22.67 -8.79
N GLY A 444 19.62 23.82 -9.24
CA GLY A 444 19.49 24.17 -10.66
C GLY A 444 20.77 24.12 -11.50
N PRO A 445 21.96 24.50 -10.98
CA PRO A 445 23.22 24.38 -11.71
C PRO A 445 23.74 22.96 -11.88
N HIS A 446 23.18 21.97 -11.16
CA HIS A 446 23.74 20.61 -11.03
C HIS A 446 22.78 19.54 -11.56
N PRO A 447 22.63 19.38 -12.88
CA PRO A 447 21.66 18.48 -13.48
C PRO A 447 21.95 16.99 -13.26
N ARG A 448 23.12 16.60 -12.73
CA ARG A 448 23.43 15.19 -12.38
C ARG A 448 23.49 14.95 -10.87
N LEU A 449 23.18 15.96 -10.07
CA LEU A 449 23.14 15.83 -8.62
C LEU A 449 21.96 14.95 -8.22
N ILE A 450 22.25 13.92 -7.44
CA ILE A 450 21.25 13.01 -6.87
C ILE A 450 20.84 13.54 -5.50
N VAL A 451 19.56 13.83 -5.31
CA VAL A 451 19.02 14.42 -4.08
C VAL A 451 17.79 13.65 -3.60
N SER A 452 17.75 13.30 -2.33
CA SER A 452 16.54 12.91 -1.60
C SER A 452 16.11 14.05 -0.69
N ILE A 453 14.90 14.57 -0.87
CA ILE A 453 14.27 15.54 0.02
C ILE A 453 13.41 14.80 1.03
N ALA A 454 13.75 14.93 2.32
CA ALA A 454 13.05 14.24 3.40
C ALA A 454 11.68 14.82 3.70
N HIS A 455 10.74 13.96 4.10
CA HIS A 455 9.38 14.34 4.50
C HIS A 455 8.67 15.22 3.46
N LEU A 456 8.93 14.97 2.17
CA LEU A 456 8.47 15.81 1.05
C LEU A 456 8.87 17.29 1.14
N GLY A 457 9.84 17.63 2.00
CA GLY A 457 10.39 18.96 2.22
C GLY A 457 10.03 19.60 3.56
N GLY A 458 9.15 18.96 4.35
CA GLY A 458 8.74 19.44 5.68
C GLY A 458 9.59 18.89 6.83
N SER A 459 9.00 18.91 8.03
CA SER A 459 9.57 18.37 9.29
C SER A 459 8.74 17.20 9.85
N GLY A 460 8.09 16.43 8.97
CA GLY A 460 7.05 15.46 9.33
C GLY A 460 5.62 16.01 9.18
N GLY A 461 4.66 15.10 9.00
CA GLY A 461 3.26 15.39 8.68
C GLY A 461 3.07 16.04 7.29
N TYR A 462 1.80 16.18 6.89
CA TYR A 462 1.43 16.77 5.59
C TYR A 462 0.57 18.03 5.72
N GLY A 463 0.98 18.91 6.63
CA GLY A 463 0.33 20.21 6.85
C GLY A 463 0.53 21.20 5.70
N ALA A 464 -0.09 22.38 5.83
CA ALA A 464 -0.08 23.41 4.79
C ALA A 464 1.32 23.83 4.32
N TRP A 465 2.29 23.92 5.24
CA TRP A 465 3.67 24.27 4.90
C TRP A 465 4.34 23.17 4.07
N THR A 466 4.37 21.93 4.55
CA THR A 466 4.94 20.77 3.82
C THR A 466 4.35 20.66 2.42
N ARG A 467 3.02 20.80 2.30
CA ARG A 467 2.33 20.75 1.01
C ARG A 467 2.79 21.88 0.06
N SER A 468 2.90 23.11 0.55
CA SER A 468 3.38 24.23 -0.27
C SER A 468 4.82 24.02 -0.74
N VAL A 469 5.70 23.59 0.16
CA VAL A 469 7.10 23.26 -0.16
C VAL A 469 7.18 22.18 -1.23
N PHE A 470 6.46 21.06 -1.03
CA PHE A 470 6.47 19.94 -1.97
C PHE A 470 5.97 20.36 -3.35
N ARG A 471 4.82 21.04 -3.42
CA ARG A 471 4.24 21.51 -4.68
C ARG A 471 5.15 22.49 -5.41
N THR A 472 5.80 23.40 -4.71
CA THR A 472 6.77 24.33 -5.32
C THR A 472 7.98 23.60 -5.91
N LEU A 473 8.47 22.54 -5.27
CA LEU A 473 9.54 21.72 -5.84
C LEU A 473 9.07 20.93 -7.05
N LEU A 474 7.83 20.41 -7.05
CA LEU A 474 7.22 19.77 -8.22
C LEU A 474 7.05 20.74 -9.38
N ASP A 475 6.50 21.94 -9.13
CA ASP A 475 6.34 22.99 -10.13
C ASP A 475 7.69 23.33 -10.78
N TRP A 476 8.74 23.49 -9.97
CA TRP A 476 10.10 23.75 -10.46
C TRP A 476 10.65 22.60 -11.32
N LEU A 477 10.41 21.33 -10.94
CA LEU A 477 10.82 20.17 -11.73
C LEU A 477 10.07 20.10 -13.07
N GLU A 478 8.77 20.38 -13.07
CA GLU A 478 7.92 20.43 -14.26
C GLU A 478 8.39 21.55 -15.23
N GLU A 479 8.69 22.74 -14.71
CA GLU A 479 9.26 23.86 -15.49
C GLU A 479 10.57 23.46 -16.19
N ARG A 480 11.48 22.78 -15.47
CA ARG A 480 12.76 22.32 -16.03
C ARG A 480 12.58 21.25 -17.09
N ARG A 481 11.68 20.30 -16.85
CA ARG A 481 11.33 19.26 -17.83
C ARG A 481 10.78 19.88 -19.10
N ALA A 482 9.90 20.88 -18.98
CA ALA A 482 9.36 21.62 -20.13
C ALA A 482 10.44 22.41 -20.89
N ALA A 483 11.47 22.90 -20.19
CA ALA A 483 12.64 23.56 -20.79
C ALA A 483 13.65 22.59 -21.44
N GLY A 484 13.38 21.27 -21.44
CA GLY A 484 14.26 20.25 -22.02
C GLY A 484 15.42 19.81 -21.11
N ASP A 485 15.42 20.23 -19.84
CA ASP A 485 16.42 19.87 -18.84
C ASP A 485 15.87 18.78 -17.89
N ALA A 486 15.65 17.59 -18.45
CA ALA A 486 15.02 16.46 -17.75
C ALA A 486 15.98 15.66 -16.84
N ARG A 487 17.22 16.12 -16.65
CA ARG A 487 18.25 15.33 -15.95
C ARG A 487 18.21 15.43 -14.42
N ALA A 488 17.41 16.34 -13.85
CA ALA A 488 17.36 16.53 -12.40
C ALA A 488 16.90 15.26 -11.65
N GLU A 489 17.85 14.63 -10.94
CA GLU A 489 17.69 13.45 -10.09
C GLU A 489 17.25 13.88 -8.67
N VAL A 490 16.11 14.57 -8.59
CA VAL A 490 15.49 14.95 -7.30
C VAL A 490 14.35 13.99 -7.00
N TYR A 491 14.48 13.35 -5.84
CA TYR A 491 13.58 12.38 -5.24
C TYR A 491 13.02 12.93 -3.93
N PHE A 492 11.90 12.37 -3.49
CA PHE A 492 11.26 12.75 -2.23
C PHE A 492 10.93 11.49 -1.45
N ASP A 493 11.41 11.39 -0.21
CA ASP A 493 11.00 10.28 0.65
C ASP A 493 9.74 10.62 1.45
N VAL A 494 8.89 9.61 1.63
CA VAL A 494 7.59 9.70 2.30
C VAL A 494 7.68 9.44 3.81
N SER A 495 8.85 9.66 4.39
CA SER A 495 9.11 9.41 5.81
C SER A 495 8.29 10.33 6.71
N ALA A 496 7.67 9.75 7.74
CA ALA A 496 6.84 10.45 8.74
C ALA A 496 5.84 11.48 8.19
N VAL A 497 5.28 11.33 6.98
CA VAL A 497 4.30 12.28 6.42
C VAL A 497 2.86 12.01 6.85
N LEU A 498 2.61 10.80 7.39
CA LEU A 498 1.33 10.39 7.98
C LEU A 498 1.56 9.97 9.42
N LEU A 499 0.84 10.62 10.34
CA LEU A 499 0.89 10.32 11.77
C LEU A 499 -0.52 10.03 12.29
N GLU A 500 -0.68 8.95 13.05
CA GLU A 500 -1.96 8.59 13.70
C GLU A 500 -2.19 9.36 14.99
N GLU A 501 -1.11 9.63 15.71
CA GLU A 501 -1.07 10.34 16.97
C GLU A 501 0.01 11.41 16.93
N GLU A 502 0.01 12.30 17.92
CA GLU A 502 1.10 13.27 18.05
C GLU A 502 2.41 12.52 18.33
N SER A 503 3.45 12.77 17.53
CA SER A 503 4.78 12.19 17.73
C SER A 503 5.84 13.27 17.61
N GLU A 504 6.71 13.37 18.61
CA GLU A 504 7.86 14.28 18.65
C GLU A 504 7.52 15.75 18.32
N GLY A 505 6.30 16.18 18.68
CA GLY A 505 5.80 17.55 18.48
C GLY A 505 5.09 17.78 17.13
N VAL A 506 4.94 16.74 16.31
CA VAL A 506 4.16 16.78 15.06
C VAL A 506 2.74 16.26 15.34
N PRO A 507 1.68 17.03 15.03
CA PRO A 507 0.31 16.60 15.27
C PRO A 507 -0.12 15.44 14.36
N PRO A 508 -1.17 14.69 14.74
CA PRO A 508 -1.71 13.64 13.89
C PRO A 508 -2.24 14.21 12.58
N THR A 509 -2.03 13.48 11.49
CA THR A 509 -2.48 13.87 10.16
C THR A 509 -3.99 13.72 10.04
N THR A 510 -4.66 14.75 9.53
CA THR A 510 -6.10 14.74 9.29
C THR A 510 -6.46 13.91 8.04
N VAL A 511 -7.74 13.52 7.92
CA VAL A 511 -8.25 12.79 6.74
C VAL A 511 -8.10 13.64 5.47
N GLU A 512 -8.33 14.96 5.57
CA GLU A 512 -8.18 15.89 4.44
C GLU A 512 -6.72 16.01 3.99
N GLU A 513 -5.78 16.11 4.94
CA GLU A 513 -4.34 16.13 4.64
C GLU A 513 -3.89 14.81 4.00
N ALA A 514 -4.38 13.66 4.48
CA ALA A 514 -4.05 12.36 3.91
C ALA A 514 -4.59 12.17 2.48
N ALA A 515 -5.82 12.61 2.20
CA ALA A 515 -6.38 12.61 0.85
C ALA A 515 -5.62 13.56 -0.11
N THR A 516 -5.20 14.72 0.41
CA THR A 516 -4.41 15.69 -0.34
C THR A 516 -3.01 15.15 -0.65
N LEU A 517 -2.38 14.49 0.33
CA LEU A 517 -1.11 13.79 0.16
C LEU A 517 -1.19 12.81 -1.00
N ALA A 518 -2.19 11.93 -1.03
CA ALA A 518 -2.34 10.94 -2.10
C ALA A 518 -2.39 11.57 -3.50
N THR A 519 -3.12 12.69 -3.63
CA THR A 519 -3.19 13.46 -4.88
C THR A 519 -1.82 14.01 -5.27
N ASP A 520 -1.09 14.59 -4.33
CA ASP A 520 0.22 15.20 -4.60
C ASP A 520 1.31 14.16 -4.87
N LEU A 521 1.26 12.97 -4.23
CA LEU A 521 2.15 11.84 -4.53
C LEU A 521 1.91 11.32 -5.96
N ARG A 522 0.65 11.18 -6.39
CA ARG A 522 0.31 10.81 -7.77
C ARG A 522 0.79 11.83 -8.78
N ARG A 523 0.69 13.13 -8.45
CA ARG A 523 1.23 14.22 -9.28
C ARG A 523 2.75 14.12 -9.44
N ALA A 524 3.46 13.83 -8.35
CA ALA A 524 4.92 13.70 -8.39
C ALA A 524 5.40 12.57 -9.31
N GLY A 525 4.57 11.54 -9.48
CA GLY A 525 4.95 10.30 -10.13
C GLY A 525 5.72 9.40 -9.16
N PHE A 526 5.33 8.13 -9.10
CA PHE A 526 5.93 7.20 -8.14
C PHE A 526 7.40 6.93 -8.44
N ASP A 527 7.91 7.15 -9.65
CA ASP A 527 9.33 7.05 -10.01
C ASP A 527 10.24 8.04 -9.27
N ARG A 528 9.67 9.10 -8.67
CA ARG A 528 10.40 10.11 -7.90
C ARG A 528 10.23 9.98 -6.38
N LEU A 529 9.47 8.98 -5.93
CA LEU A 529 9.18 8.77 -4.52
C LEU A 529 10.06 7.67 -3.94
N LEU A 530 10.54 7.86 -2.72
CA LEU A 530 11.34 6.88 -2.00
C LEU A 530 10.62 6.44 -0.74
N LEU A 531 10.65 5.13 -0.45
CA LEU A 531 10.23 4.65 0.86
C LEU A 531 11.30 5.01 1.88
N GLY A 532 10.95 5.83 2.85
CA GLY A 532 11.71 6.09 4.07
C GLY A 532 10.77 6.03 5.25
N SER A 533 11.19 5.47 6.39
CA SER A 533 10.28 5.32 7.54
C SER A 533 10.38 6.42 8.59
N ASP A 534 11.53 7.11 8.67
CA ASP A 534 11.90 7.91 9.83
C ASP A 534 12.12 7.07 11.09
N TYR A 535 12.66 5.85 10.93
CA TYR A 535 12.95 4.97 12.06
C TYR A 535 13.87 5.69 13.06
N PRO A 536 13.60 5.63 14.38
CA PRO A 536 12.69 4.69 15.05
C PRO A 536 11.28 5.23 15.38
N VAL A 537 10.87 6.36 14.79
CA VAL A 537 9.49 6.85 14.92
C VAL A 537 8.53 5.80 14.34
N PHE A 538 8.74 5.46 13.06
CA PHE A 538 8.06 4.36 12.38
C PHE A 538 9.07 3.37 11.80
N ASP A 539 8.64 2.11 11.64
CA ASP A 539 9.32 1.18 10.75
C ASP A 539 8.70 1.23 9.35
N PRO A 540 9.41 0.77 8.31
CA PRO A 540 8.96 0.98 6.93
C PRO A 540 7.73 0.15 6.56
N VAL A 541 7.43 -0.91 7.31
CA VAL A 541 6.18 -1.67 7.14
C VAL A 541 5.02 -0.81 7.60
N ARG A 542 5.13 -0.18 8.79
CA ARG A 542 4.08 0.72 9.29
C ARG A 542 3.88 1.94 8.37
N THR A 543 4.94 2.48 7.78
CA THR A 543 4.82 3.58 6.81
C THR A 543 3.95 3.19 5.61
N LEU A 544 4.13 1.98 5.06
CA LEU A 544 3.32 1.48 3.95
C LEU A 544 1.87 1.22 4.36
N GLU A 545 1.65 0.65 5.54
CA GLU A 545 0.31 0.45 6.10
C GLU A 545 -0.44 1.79 6.22
N LEU A 546 0.21 2.84 6.75
CA LEU A 546 -0.41 4.16 6.86
C LEU A 546 -0.75 4.77 5.51
N LEU A 547 0.12 4.62 4.51
CA LEU A 547 -0.15 5.08 3.15
C LEU A 547 -1.33 4.33 2.51
N ALA A 548 -1.49 3.04 2.78
CA ALA A 548 -2.63 2.25 2.34
C ALA A 548 -3.91 2.68 3.07
N GLU A 549 -3.89 2.63 4.41
CA GLU A 549 -5.03 2.81 5.30
C GLU A 549 -5.57 4.24 5.29
N ARG A 550 -4.68 5.25 5.30
CA ARG A 550 -5.05 6.64 5.51
C ARG A 550 -5.00 7.50 4.25
N ALA A 551 -4.01 7.29 3.39
CA ALA A 551 -3.93 8.01 2.12
C ALA A 551 -4.66 7.27 0.98
N GLY A 552 -5.03 6.01 1.16
CA GLY A 552 -5.74 5.24 0.13
C GLY A 552 -4.89 5.00 -1.12
N LEU A 553 -3.59 4.76 -0.93
CA LEU A 553 -2.73 4.32 -2.03
C LEU A 553 -3.05 2.87 -2.41
N SER A 554 -3.09 2.60 -3.71
CA SER A 554 -3.34 1.26 -4.24
C SER A 554 -2.15 0.31 -4.00
N SER A 555 -2.39 -0.99 -4.15
CA SER A 555 -1.30 -1.97 -4.08
C SER A 555 -0.21 -1.72 -5.13
N ASP A 556 -0.58 -1.29 -6.34
CA ASP A 556 0.37 -0.97 -7.42
C ASP A 556 1.21 0.26 -7.09
N GLU A 557 0.59 1.28 -6.50
CA GLU A 557 1.26 2.49 -6.02
C GLU A 557 2.28 2.17 -4.92
N LEU A 558 1.88 1.32 -3.96
CA LEU A 558 2.77 0.87 -2.89
C LEU A 558 3.89 -0.04 -3.41
N LEU A 559 3.62 -0.89 -4.40
CA LEU A 559 4.64 -1.71 -5.06
C LEU A 559 5.64 -0.85 -5.84
N ALA A 560 5.17 0.17 -6.56
CA ALA A 560 6.02 1.12 -7.26
C ALA A 560 6.94 1.85 -6.26
N LEU A 561 6.39 2.33 -5.15
CA LEU A 561 7.17 2.97 -4.08
C LEU A 561 8.23 2.02 -3.48
N ARG A 562 7.87 0.74 -3.23
CA ARG A 562 8.79 -0.29 -2.71
C ARG A 562 9.91 -0.64 -3.67
N ALA A 563 9.69 -0.50 -4.98
CA ALA A 563 10.65 -0.88 -6.01
C ALA A 563 11.75 0.18 -6.22
N ASN A 564 11.50 1.44 -5.83
CA ASN A 564 12.44 2.53 -6.07
C ASN A 564 13.68 2.43 -5.20
N ARG A 565 14.80 2.85 -5.78
CA ARG A 565 16.09 2.98 -5.10
C ARG A 565 16.72 4.30 -5.51
N LEU A 566 17.26 5.03 -4.55
CA LEU A 566 18.11 6.17 -4.88
C LEU A 566 19.36 5.66 -5.63
N PRO A 567 19.66 6.18 -6.84
CA PRO A 567 20.79 5.69 -7.63
C PRO A 567 22.13 5.80 -6.88
N SER A 568 23.09 4.94 -7.20
CA SER A 568 24.47 4.94 -6.68
C SER A 568 24.71 4.65 -5.19
N LEU A 569 23.65 4.49 -4.38
CA LEU A 569 23.81 4.24 -2.94
C LEU A 569 24.51 2.91 -2.60
N PHE A 570 24.32 1.86 -3.42
CA PHE A 570 24.86 0.51 -3.17
C PHE A 570 25.84 0.03 -4.25
N ASP A 571 26.26 0.91 -5.15
CA ASP A 571 27.09 0.55 -6.32
C ASP A 571 28.60 0.47 -5.98
N ARG A 572 28.98 0.31 -4.70
CA ARG A 572 30.39 0.32 -4.22
C ARG A 572 30.77 -0.88 -3.37
#